data_AF-A0A3D3PJ74-F1
#
_entry.id   AF-A0A3D3PJ74-F1
#
_cell.length_a   1.000
_cell.length_b   1.000
_cell.length_c   1.000
_cell.angle_alpha   90.00
_cell.angle_beta   90.00
_cell.angle_gamma   90.00
#
_symmetry.space_group_name_H-M   'P 1'
#
loop_
_entity.id
_entity.type
_entity.pdbx_description
1 polymer ?
#
loop_
_entity_poly.entity_id
_entity_poly.type
_entity_poly.pdbx_seq_one_letter_code
_entity_poly.pdbx_strand_id
1 'polypeptide(L)'
;MPWGDDQDYAVGELARSRGATTPIRLVSSAKSWLCHPGVDRRAAILPNDAPEEVTRVSPLDASIRYLAHLREAWDYAHPEAPFGAQDITVTIPASFDPAARELTAEAARTAGYASLTLLEEPQAALYNWIQTSEGGWR
;
A
#
# COMPACT_ATOMS: atom_id res chain seq x y z
N MET A 1 -5.61 2.52 17.86
CA MET A 1 -4.51 1.56 17.63
C MET A 1 -3.38 1.98 18.57
N PRO A 2 -2.43 1.12 18.94
CA PRO A 2 -1.31 1.53 19.81
C PRO A 2 -0.28 2.45 19.10
N TRP A 3 -0.60 2.93 17.90
CA TRP A 3 0.14 3.92 17.14
C TRP A 3 -0.83 4.93 16.51
N GLY A 4 -0.29 6.09 16.12
CA GLY A 4 -1.04 7.14 15.43
C GLY A 4 -1.81 8.10 16.33
N ASP A 5 -1.47 8.19 17.63
CA ASP A 5 -2.16 9.08 18.59
C ASP A 5 -2.12 10.57 18.22
N ASP A 6 -1.15 10.99 17.40
CA ASP A 6 -1.00 12.36 16.87
C ASP A 6 -1.41 12.51 15.39
N GLN A 7 -2.02 11.49 14.78
CA GLN A 7 -2.44 11.56 13.37
C GLN A 7 -3.86 12.08 13.22
N ASP A 8 -4.07 12.98 12.26
CA ASP A 8 -5.39 13.52 11.89
C ASP A 8 -6.15 12.62 10.90
N TYR A 9 -5.63 11.41 10.64
CA TYR A 9 -6.20 10.42 9.73
C TYR A 9 -6.17 9.01 10.34
N ALA A 10 -6.96 8.10 9.75
CA ALA A 10 -6.94 6.68 10.06
C ALA A 10 -6.62 5.86 8.80
N VAL A 11 -6.04 4.67 9.00
CA VAL A 11 -5.77 3.68 7.96
C VAL A 11 -6.31 2.31 8.42
N GLY A 12 -6.64 1.44 7.47
CA GLY A 12 -7.11 0.08 7.76
C GLY A 12 -8.60 0.01 8.09
N GLU A 13 -8.98 -0.95 8.94
CA GLU A 13 -10.39 -1.30 9.17
C GLU A 13 -11.19 -0.16 9.80
N LEU A 14 -10.57 0.65 10.67
CA LEU A 14 -11.23 1.83 11.24
C LEU A 14 -11.59 2.85 10.15
N ALA A 15 -10.66 3.13 9.24
CA ALA A 15 -10.90 4.04 8.12
C ALA A 15 -12.01 3.51 7.20
N ARG A 16 -12.01 2.19 6.94
CA ARG A 16 -13.07 1.53 6.16
C ARG A 16 -14.44 1.64 6.82
N SER A 17 -14.54 1.29 8.10
CA SER A 17 -15.78 1.31 8.87
C SER A 17 -16.36 2.72 8.96
N ARG A 18 -15.56 3.72 9.33
CA ARG A 18 -16.00 5.12 9.43
C ARG A 18 -16.27 5.72 8.06
N GLY A 19 -15.40 5.47 7.08
CA GLY A 19 -15.50 5.96 5.72
C GLY A 19 -16.78 5.50 4.99
N ALA A 20 -17.36 4.36 5.37
CA ALA A 20 -18.66 3.93 4.85
C ALA A 20 -19.80 4.92 5.17
N THR A 21 -19.69 5.66 6.28
CA THR A 21 -20.67 6.69 6.68
C THR A 21 -20.36 8.08 6.09
N THR A 22 -19.12 8.31 5.67
CA THR A 22 -18.67 9.57 5.05
C THR A 22 -17.75 9.30 3.84
N PRO A 23 -18.28 8.77 2.72
CA PRO A 23 -17.44 8.33 1.59
C PRO A 23 -16.58 9.43 0.98
N ILE A 24 -17.06 10.68 1.00
CA ILE A 24 -16.34 11.87 0.54
C ILE A 24 -15.09 12.21 1.37
N ARG A 25 -14.88 11.52 2.51
CA ARG A 25 -13.69 11.64 3.38
C ARG A 25 -12.79 10.40 3.33
N LEU A 26 -13.16 9.40 2.53
CA LEU A 26 -12.46 8.12 2.44
C LEU A 26 -11.60 8.08 1.18
N VAL A 27 -10.30 7.86 1.37
CA VAL A 27 -9.44 7.42 0.27
C VAL A 27 -9.61 5.91 0.09
N SER A 28 -9.94 5.49 -1.13
CA SER A 28 -9.99 4.09 -1.53
C SER A 28 -9.26 3.92 -2.87
N SER A 29 -8.89 2.67 -3.20
CA SER A 29 -8.28 2.35 -4.50
C SER A 29 -7.00 3.13 -4.82
N ALA A 30 -6.21 3.52 -3.80
CA ALA A 30 -4.97 4.29 -3.98
C ALA A 30 -4.01 3.64 -5.01
N LYS A 31 -3.91 2.30 -5.02
CA LYS A 31 -3.14 1.54 -6.01
C LYS A 31 -3.58 1.81 -7.46
N SER A 32 -4.89 1.84 -7.71
CA SER A 32 -5.45 2.09 -9.04
C SER A 32 -5.17 3.52 -9.50
N TRP A 33 -5.21 4.48 -8.58
CA TRP A 33 -4.84 5.87 -8.85
C TRP A 33 -3.32 6.03 -9.06
N LEU A 34 -2.50 5.29 -8.33
CA LEU A 34 -1.03 5.29 -8.48
C LEU A 34 -0.57 4.79 -9.85
N CYS A 35 -1.35 3.94 -10.51
CA CYS A 35 -1.08 3.48 -11.87
C CYS A 35 -1.93 4.17 -12.94
N HIS A 36 -2.73 5.18 -12.59
CA HIS A 36 -3.56 5.87 -13.57
C HIS A 36 -2.70 6.88 -14.36
N PRO A 37 -2.61 6.79 -15.70
CA PRO A 37 -1.72 7.65 -16.50
C PRO A 37 -2.27 9.06 -16.72
N GLY A 38 -3.59 9.25 -16.58
CA GLY A 38 -4.27 10.53 -16.84
C GLY A 38 -4.24 11.55 -15.70
N VAL A 39 -3.55 11.26 -14.60
CA VAL A 39 -3.52 12.12 -13.40
C VAL A 39 -2.12 12.35 -12.88
N ASP A 40 -1.92 13.47 -12.21
CA ASP A 40 -0.72 13.70 -11.42
C ASP A 40 -0.79 12.87 -10.13
N ARG A 41 0.02 11.80 -10.09
CA ARG A 41 0.09 10.82 -9.00
C ARG A 41 0.72 11.38 -7.72
N ARG A 42 1.28 12.59 -7.77
CA ARG A 42 1.85 13.34 -6.63
C ARG A 42 0.98 14.53 -6.20
N ALA A 43 -0.01 14.92 -6.99
CA ALA A 43 -0.94 15.98 -6.61
C ALA A 43 -1.99 15.46 -5.60
N ALA A 44 -2.42 16.34 -4.70
CA ALA A 44 -3.44 16.06 -3.69
C ALA A 44 -4.85 15.97 -4.31
N ILE A 45 -5.14 14.83 -4.96
CA ILE A 45 -6.40 14.60 -5.70
C ILE A 45 -7.37 13.63 -5.00
N LEU A 46 -6.99 13.01 -3.87
CA LEU A 46 -7.82 12.04 -3.16
C LEU A 46 -8.20 12.54 -1.76
N PRO A 47 -9.45 12.36 -1.29
CA PRO A 47 -10.60 11.86 -2.04
C PRO A 47 -11.03 12.83 -3.14
N ASN A 48 -11.50 12.30 -4.28
CA ASN A 48 -11.83 13.11 -5.46
C ASN A 48 -12.92 14.15 -5.19
N ASP A 49 -13.96 13.74 -4.46
CA ASP A 49 -15.15 14.56 -4.18
C ASP A 49 -15.11 15.14 -2.74
N ALA A 50 -13.91 15.35 -2.21
CA ALA A 50 -13.71 15.90 -0.88
C ALA A 50 -14.15 17.37 -0.82
N PRO A 51 -14.92 17.77 0.22
CA PRO A 51 -15.23 19.18 0.46
C PRO A 51 -13.97 19.95 0.92
N GLU A 52 -13.98 21.29 0.86
CA GLU A 52 -12.79 22.13 1.08
C GLU A 52 -12.15 21.93 2.46
N GLU A 53 -12.93 21.61 3.48
CA GLU A 53 -12.43 21.35 4.84
C GLU A 53 -11.74 19.99 5.00
N VAL A 54 -11.72 19.15 3.95
CA VAL A 54 -11.08 17.84 3.97
C VAL A 54 -9.74 17.92 3.25
N THR A 55 -8.67 17.71 4.00
CA THR A 55 -7.32 17.62 3.46
C THR A 55 -7.21 16.48 2.46
N ARG A 56 -6.95 16.81 1.20
CA ARG A 56 -6.65 15.83 0.16
C ARG A 56 -5.20 15.39 0.24
N VAL A 57 -4.94 14.19 -0.27
CA VAL A 57 -3.62 13.55 -0.35
C VAL A 57 -3.38 13.03 -1.76
N SER A 58 -2.13 12.82 -2.11
CA SER A 58 -1.79 12.20 -3.39
C SER A 58 -1.97 10.67 -3.37
N PRO A 59 -2.14 10.02 -4.54
CA PRO A 59 -2.07 8.57 -4.64
C PRO A 59 -0.79 7.99 -4.03
N LEU A 60 0.34 8.68 -4.20
CA LEU A 60 1.62 8.30 -3.59
C LEU A 60 1.56 8.38 -2.06
N ASP A 61 1.10 9.50 -1.50
CA ASP A 61 0.98 9.67 -0.04
C ASP A 61 0.05 8.64 0.58
N ALA A 62 -1.10 8.38 -0.06
CA ALA A 62 -2.03 7.34 0.39
C ALA A 62 -1.34 5.95 0.41
N SER A 63 -0.53 5.66 -0.61
CA SER A 63 0.22 4.39 -0.69
C SER A 63 1.30 4.30 0.39
N ILE A 64 2.01 5.40 0.70
CA ILE A 64 2.96 5.48 1.81
C ILE A 64 2.25 5.20 3.13
N ARG A 65 1.11 5.85 3.40
CA ARG A 65 0.33 5.65 4.63
C ARG A 65 -0.15 4.21 4.78
N TYR A 66 -0.55 3.56 3.68
CA TYR A 66 -0.94 2.15 3.70
C TYR A 66 0.22 1.23 4.05
N LEU A 67 1.38 1.42 3.42
CA LEU A 67 2.57 0.62 3.67
C LEU A 67 3.13 0.84 5.09
N ALA A 68 3.15 2.10 5.57
CA ALA A 68 3.56 2.42 6.93
C ALA A 68 2.65 1.72 7.96
N HIS A 69 1.33 1.74 7.73
CA HIS A 69 0.37 1.07 8.59
C HIS A 69 0.57 -0.46 8.64
N LEU A 70 0.92 -1.09 7.50
CA LEU A 70 1.22 -2.52 7.45
C LEU A 70 2.48 -2.86 8.25
N ARG A 71 3.53 -2.03 8.14
CA ARG A 71 4.75 -2.18 8.94
C ARG A 71 4.46 -2.07 10.43
N GLU A 72 3.75 -1.01 10.84
CA GLU A 72 3.39 -0.77 12.25
C GLU A 72 2.55 -1.92 12.82
N ALA A 73 1.60 -2.43 12.03
CA ALA A 73 0.80 -3.59 12.41
C ALA A 73 1.65 -4.86 12.56
N TRP A 74 2.64 -5.08 11.69
CA TRP A 74 3.58 -6.19 11.82
C TRP A 74 4.42 -6.07 13.08
N ASP A 75 5.07 -4.92 13.31
CA ASP A 75 5.95 -4.70 14.46
C ASP A 75 5.19 -4.86 15.79
N TYR A 76 3.92 -4.44 15.82
CA TYR A 76 3.06 -4.66 16.98
C TYR A 76 2.70 -6.15 17.19
N ALA A 77 2.41 -6.88 16.12
CA ALA A 77 2.01 -8.29 16.19
C ALA A 77 3.19 -9.25 16.43
N HIS A 78 4.40 -8.87 16.02
CA HIS A 78 5.61 -9.70 16.07
C HIS A 78 6.80 -8.94 16.68
N PRO A 79 6.76 -8.59 17.98
CA PRO A 79 7.82 -7.83 18.63
C PRO A 79 9.19 -8.53 18.61
N GLU A 80 9.20 -9.86 18.50
CA GLU A 80 10.41 -10.69 18.37
C GLU A 80 10.98 -10.77 16.94
N ALA A 81 10.21 -10.38 15.93
CA ALA A 81 10.59 -10.44 14.52
C ALA A 81 10.32 -9.08 13.84
N PRO A 82 11.10 -8.03 14.18
CA PRO A 82 10.83 -6.67 13.70
C PRO A 82 10.85 -6.61 12.17
N PHE A 83 9.93 -5.85 11.60
CA PHE A 83 9.71 -5.72 10.16
C PHE A 83 10.98 -5.31 9.43
N GLY A 84 11.75 -4.37 10.01
CA GLY A 84 13.00 -3.87 9.42
C GLY A 84 14.12 -4.91 9.31
N ALA A 85 14.00 -6.07 9.96
CA ALA A 85 14.94 -7.19 9.85
C ALA A 85 14.49 -8.27 8.85
N GLN A 86 13.34 -8.09 8.21
CA GLN A 86 12.77 -9.05 7.26
C GLN A 86 13.10 -8.66 5.82
N ASP A 87 13.22 -9.67 4.95
CA ASP A 87 13.21 -9.46 3.50
C ASP A 87 11.76 -9.35 3.01
N ILE A 88 11.42 -8.20 2.45
CA ILE A 88 10.04 -7.87 2.08
C ILE A 88 9.87 -7.97 0.57
N THR A 89 8.92 -8.79 0.14
CA THR A 89 8.46 -8.82 -1.25
C THR A 89 7.12 -8.10 -1.37
N VAL A 90 7.06 -7.07 -2.22
CA VAL A 90 5.81 -6.40 -2.60
C VAL A 90 5.43 -6.81 -4.00
N THR A 91 4.23 -7.38 -4.15
CA THR A 91 3.71 -7.77 -5.46
C THR A 91 3.10 -6.58 -6.18
N ILE A 92 3.33 -6.48 -7.49
CA ILE A 92 2.78 -5.44 -8.37
C ILE A 92 2.01 -6.07 -9.54
N PRO A 93 0.95 -5.42 -10.06
CA PRO A 93 0.28 -5.90 -11.26
C PRO A 93 1.24 -5.92 -12.46
N ALA A 94 1.15 -6.95 -13.30
CA ALA A 94 1.94 -7.02 -14.53
C ALA A 94 1.65 -5.83 -15.48
N SER A 95 0.43 -5.27 -15.41
CA SER A 95 0.01 -4.11 -16.20
C SER A 95 0.59 -2.77 -15.75
N PHE A 96 1.35 -2.71 -14.65
CA PHE A 96 1.95 -1.46 -14.19
C PHE A 96 2.99 -0.96 -15.20
N ASP A 97 2.80 0.28 -15.66
CA ASP A 97 3.81 1.03 -16.40
C ASP A 97 5.07 1.26 -15.54
N PRO A 98 6.24 1.53 -16.15
CA PRO A 98 7.48 1.74 -15.41
C PRO A 98 7.37 2.82 -14.31
N ALA A 99 6.61 3.88 -14.54
CA ALA A 99 6.45 4.96 -13.56
C ALA A 99 5.64 4.52 -12.33
N ALA A 100 4.63 3.66 -12.49
CA ALA A 100 3.84 3.11 -11.39
C ALA A 100 4.67 2.13 -10.55
N ARG A 101 5.58 1.37 -11.18
CA ARG A 101 6.55 0.51 -10.50
C ARG A 101 7.50 1.33 -9.64
N GLU A 102 8.08 2.40 -10.21
CA GLU A 102 8.96 3.31 -9.48
C GLU A 102 8.26 4.00 -8.30
N LEU A 103 7.03 4.48 -8.51
CA LEU A 103 6.22 5.08 -7.44
C LEU A 103 5.89 4.09 -6.33
N THR A 104 5.65 2.82 -6.65
CA THR A 104 5.44 1.78 -5.64
C THR A 104 6.72 1.53 -4.84
N ALA A 105 7.87 1.48 -5.51
CA ALA A 105 9.17 1.34 -4.86
C ALA A 105 9.48 2.56 -3.96
N GLU A 106 9.18 3.76 -4.43
CA GLU A 106 9.32 5.02 -3.67
C GLU A 106 8.42 5.02 -2.44
N ALA A 107 7.15 4.63 -2.57
CA ALA A 107 6.22 4.54 -1.47
C ALA A 107 6.72 3.58 -0.37
N ALA A 108 7.18 2.39 -0.78
CA ALA A 108 7.70 1.36 0.13
C ALA A 108 8.98 1.82 0.84
N ARG A 109 9.95 2.40 0.12
CA ARG A 109 11.16 2.96 0.72
C ARG A 109 10.84 4.06 1.73
N THR A 110 9.92 4.96 1.38
CA THR A 110 9.49 6.06 2.27
C THR A 110 8.76 5.54 3.51
N ALA A 111 8.00 4.46 3.38
CA ALA A 111 7.39 3.74 4.50
C ALA A 111 8.40 2.91 5.34
N GLY A 112 9.68 2.93 4.98
CA GLY A 112 10.76 2.29 5.74
C GLY A 112 10.96 0.80 5.43
N TYR A 113 10.65 0.36 4.21
CA TYR A 113 10.92 -1.00 3.74
C TYR A 113 12.38 -1.07 3.31
N ALA A 114 13.27 -1.51 4.21
CA ALA A 114 14.72 -1.51 4.00
C ALA A 114 15.19 -2.54 2.96
N SER A 115 14.71 -3.77 3.07
CA SER A 115 15.03 -4.88 2.15
C SER A 115 13.84 -5.18 1.25
N LEU A 116 13.65 -4.40 0.18
CA LEU A 116 12.50 -4.50 -0.72
C LEU A 116 12.84 -5.26 -2.02
N THR A 117 12.02 -6.26 -2.34
CA THR A 117 11.93 -6.88 -3.67
C THR A 117 10.56 -6.57 -4.27
N LEU A 118 10.52 -6.11 -5.53
CA LEU A 118 9.28 -6.03 -6.30
C LEU A 118 9.14 -7.29 -7.16
N LEU A 119 7.94 -7.89 -7.14
CA LEU A 119 7.63 -9.09 -7.91
C LEU A 119 6.30 -8.91 -8.63
N GLU A 120 6.18 -9.38 -9.88
CA GLU A 120 4.88 -9.31 -10.56
C GLU A 120 3.90 -10.34 -9.97
N GLU A 121 2.64 -9.96 -9.75
CA GLU A 121 1.57 -10.83 -9.25
C GLU A 121 1.46 -12.18 -10.00
N PRO A 122 1.51 -12.27 -11.35
CA PRO A 122 1.50 -13.57 -12.03
C PRO A 122 2.73 -14.43 -11.74
N GLN A 123 3.90 -13.82 -11.51
CA GLN A 123 5.11 -14.55 -11.11
C GLN A 123 4.98 -15.10 -9.70
N ALA A 124 4.45 -14.29 -8.77
CA ALA A 124 4.16 -14.73 -7.40
C ALA A 124 3.17 -15.91 -7.38
N ALA A 125 2.11 -15.85 -8.19
CA ALA A 125 1.13 -16.92 -8.32
C ALA A 125 1.77 -18.21 -8.89
N LEU A 126 2.64 -18.09 -9.89
CA LEU A 126 3.38 -19.22 -10.45
C LEU A 126 4.30 -19.88 -9.41
N TYR A 127 5.06 -19.09 -8.64
CA TYR A 127 5.94 -19.65 -7.60
C TYR A 127 5.16 -20.40 -6.52
N ASN A 128 4.02 -19.86 -6.11
CA ASN A 128 3.12 -20.53 -5.17
C ASN A 128 2.60 -21.87 -5.73
N TRP A 129 2.23 -21.92 -7.02
CA TRP A 129 1.77 -23.16 -7.67
C TRP A 129 2.88 -24.20 -7.81
N ILE A 130 4.10 -23.81 -8.17
CA ILE A 130 5.26 -24.71 -8.25
C ILE A 130 5.57 -25.31 -6.86
N GLN A 131 5.54 -24.49 -5.81
CA GLN A 131 5.75 -24.96 -4.44
C GLN A 131 4.66 -25.95 -4.03
N THR A 132 3.39 -25.63 -4.30
CA THR A 132 2.23 -26.47 -3.94
C THR A 132 2.16 -27.77 -4.74
N SER A 133 2.74 -27.81 -5.94
CA SER A 133 2.73 -29.00 -6.79
C SER A 133 3.78 -30.05 -6.39
N GLU A 134 4.67 -29.77 -5.42
CA GLU A 134 5.66 -30.72 -4.87
C GLU A 134 6.50 -31.48 -5.92
N GLY A 135 6.68 -30.89 -7.11
CA GLY A 135 7.37 -31.54 -8.22
C GLY A 135 6.51 -32.43 -9.13
N GLY A 136 5.22 -32.64 -8.83
CA GLY A 136 4.27 -33.40 -9.64
C GLY A 136 3.81 -32.71 -10.94
N TRP A 137 4.38 -31.56 -11.26
CA TRP A 137 4.19 -30.85 -12.52
C TRP A 137 5.19 -31.26 -13.61
N ARG A 138 6.21 -32.06 -13.26
CA ARG A 138 7.21 -32.60 -14.17
C ARG A 138 6.91 -34.02 -14.58
#